data_AF-A0A6J5DZ19-F1
#
_entry.id   AF-A0A6J5DZ19-F1
#
_cell.length_a   1.000
_cell.length_b   1.000
_cell.length_c   1.000
_cell.angle_alpha   90.00
_cell.angle_beta   90.00
_cell.angle_gamma   90.00
#
_symmetry.space_group_name_H-M   'P 1'
#
loop_
_entity.id
_entity.type
_entity.pdbx_description
1 polymer ?
#
loop_
_entity_poly.entity_id
_entity_poly.type
_entity_poly.pdbx_seq_one_letter_code
_entity_poly.pdbx_strand_id
1 'polypeptide(L)'
;MPDQRESTAIPAVIATGTPKEVDAFLLACLCHEEFPQPSVADVYEWIACLTERHGEFHSHISTCHYWLYFQHAKRAGISPDGQAFPPRPDKPDCES
;
A
#
# COMPACT_ATOMS: atom_id res chain seq x y z
N MET A 1 2.47 26.80 -19.71
CA MET A 1 2.20 25.36 -19.58
C MET A 1 1.25 25.20 -18.41
N PRO A 2 0.03 24.65 -18.58
CA PRO A 2 -0.81 24.38 -17.44
C PRO A 2 -0.21 23.18 -16.69
N ASP A 3 0.05 23.39 -15.40
CA ASP A 3 0.45 22.39 -14.43
C ASP A 3 -0.76 21.47 -14.24
N GLN A 4 -0.90 20.47 -15.11
CA GLN A 4 -1.92 19.44 -14.97
C GLN A 4 -1.46 18.54 -13.84
N ARG A 5 -1.68 19.00 -12.59
CA ARG A 5 -1.87 18.11 -11.47
C ARG A 5 -3.07 17.27 -11.83
N GLU A 6 -2.81 16.13 -12.43
CA GLU A 6 -3.77 15.04 -12.51
C GLU A 6 -4.07 14.67 -11.05
N SER A 7 -5.04 15.37 -10.45
CA SER A 7 -5.72 14.89 -9.25
C SER A 7 -6.39 13.60 -9.68
N THR A 8 -5.70 12.50 -9.49
CA THR A 8 -6.29 11.17 -9.56
C THR A 8 -7.34 11.13 -8.46
N ALA A 9 -8.60 11.23 -8.88
CA ALA A 9 -9.71 11.31 -7.94
C ALA A 9 -9.69 10.07 -7.03
N ILE A 10 -9.66 10.30 -5.71
CA ILE A 10 -9.75 9.23 -4.71
C ILE A 10 -11.01 8.41 -5.04
N PRO A 11 -10.90 7.08 -5.22
CA PRO A 11 -12.04 6.24 -5.54
C PRO A 11 -13.14 6.37 -4.48
N ALA A 12 -14.40 6.46 -4.91
CA ALA A 12 -15.54 6.62 -4.00
C ALA A 12 -15.63 5.51 -2.94
N VAL A 13 -15.18 4.30 -3.26
CA VAL A 13 -15.08 3.19 -2.30
C VAL A 13 -14.11 3.52 -1.15
N ILE A 14 -12.95 4.12 -1.46
CA ILE A 14 -11.98 4.53 -0.45
C ILE A 14 -12.54 5.67 0.41
N ALA A 15 -13.19 6.65 -0.22
CA ALA A 15 -13.70 7.83 0.47
C ALA A 15 -14.94 7.55 1.33
N THR A 16 -15.89 6.76 0.84
CA THR A 16 -17.22 6.60 1.49
C THR A 16 -17.69 5.16 1.63
N GLY A 17 -16.98 4.18 1.04
CA GLY A 17 -17.38 2.77 1.07
C GLY A 17 -17.25 2.13 2.46
N THR A 18 -17.96 1.04 2.68
CA THR A 18 -17.88 0.21 3.89
C THR A 18 -16.54 -0.54 3.97
N PRO A 19 -16.10 -1.00 5.16
CA PRO A 19 -14.88 -1.79 5.30
C PRO A 19 -14.82 -2.98 4.33
N LYS A 20 -15.94 -3.69 4.16
CA LYS A 20 -16.01 -4.84 3.24
C LYS A 20 -15.83 -4.45 1.76
N GLU A 21 -16.36 -3.30 1.36
CA GLU A 21 -16.19 -2.79 -0.01
C GLU A 21 -14.75 -2.32 -0.25
N VAL A 22 -14.14 -1.68 0.75
CA VAL A 22 -12.74 -1.27 0.70
C VAL A 22 -11.83 -2.49 0.62
N ASP A 23 -12.07 -3.53 1.42
CA ASP A 23 -11.31 -4.79 1.36
C ASP A 23 -11.34 -5.43 -0.03
N ALA A 24 -12.54 -5.60 -0.59
CA ALA A 24 -12.72 -6.15 -1.93
C ALA A 24 -12.02 -5.31 -3.01
N PHE A 25 -12.09 -3.98 -2.89
CA PHE A 25 -11.43 -3.06 -3.80
C PHE A 25 -9.90 -3.15 -3.71
N LEU A 26 -9.34 -3.20 -2.49
CA LEU A 26 -7.90 -3.33 -2.30
C LEU A 26 -7.39 -4.68 -2.81
N LEU A 27 -8.11 -5.77 -2.57
CA LEU A 27 -7.75 -7.08 -3.15
C LEU A 27 -7.75 -7.03 -4.68
N ALA A 28 -8.80 -6.47 -5.28
CA ALA A 28 -8.88 -6.34 -6.73
C ALA A 28 -7.77 -5.48 -7.34
N CYS A 29 -7.41 -4.37 -6.70
CA CYS A 29 -6.43 -3.42 -7.27
C CYS A 29 -4.97 -3.75 -6.92
N LEU A 30 -4.71 -4.30 -5.74
CA LEU A 30 -3.35 -4.50 -5.22
C LEU A 30 -2.87 -5.94 -5.39
N CYS A 31 -3.77 -6.92 -5.37
CA CYS A 31 -3.42 -8.35 -5.44
C CYS A 31 -3.67 -8.98 -6.81
N HIS A 32 -4.64 -8.49 -7.58
CA HIS A 32 -4.94 -9.02 -8.91
C HIS A 32 -4.26 -8.20 -10.01
N GLU A 33 -3.47 -8.86 -10.85
CA GLU A 33 -2.80 -8.24 -12.02
C GLU A 33 -3.76 -7.87 -13.16
N GLU A 34 -5.04 -8.25 -13.06
CA GLU A 34 -6.07 -7.99 -14.07
C GLU A 34 -6.50 -6.52 -14.13
N PHE A 35 -6.26 -5.74 -13.08
CA PHE A 35 -6.55 -4.31 -13.05
C PHE A 35 -5.29 -3.47 -13.30
N PRO A 36 -5.42 -2.27 -13.89
CA PRO A 36 -4.30 -1.34 -13.97
C PRO A 36 -3.77 -1.09 -12.56
N GLN A 37 -2.49 -1.42 -12.32
CA GLN A 37 -1.88 -1.21 -11.01
C GLN A 37 -1.98 0.28 -10.65
N PRO A 38 -2.42 0.61 -9.43
CA PRO A 38 -2.49 2.00 -9.00
C PRO A 38 -1.08 2.60 -8.97
N SER A 39 -0.98 3.92 -9.10
CA SER A 39 0.31 4.58 -8.89
C SER A 39 0.65 4.62 -7.40
N VAL A 40 1.94 4.73 -7.09
CA VAL A 40 2.41 4.92 -5.70
C VAL A 40 1.77 6.16 -5.06
N ALA A 41 1.56 7.23 -5.85
CA ALA A 41 0.91 8.45 -5.39
C ALA A 41 -0.56 8.20 -4.99
N ASP A 42 -1.30 7.46 -5.81
CA ASP A 42 -2.71 7.13 -5.53
C ASP A 42 -2.85 6.38 -4.20
N VAL A 43 -1.98 5.39 -3.96
CA VAL A 43 -2.04 4.58 -2.74
C VAL A 43 -1.71 5.43 -1.49
N TYR A 44 -0.83 6.44 -1.59
CA TYR A 44 -0.61 7.39 -0.50
C TYR A 44 -1.86 8.25 -0.23
N GLU A 45 -2.56 8.71 -1.26
CA GLU A 45 -3.82 9.45 -1.10
C GLU A 45 -4.91 8.56 -0.49
N TRP A 46 -4.95 7.27 -0.84
CA TRP A 46 -5.88 6.33 -0.23
C TRP A 46 -5.60 6.14 1.25
N ILE A 47 -4.33 6.01 1.65
CA ILE A 47 -3.93 5.92 3.06
C ILE A 47 -4.35 7.17 3.83
N ALA A 48 -4.10 8.36 3.29
CA ALA A 48 -4.49 9.62 3.92
C ALA A 48 -6.01 9.66 4.15
N CYS A 49 -6.78 9.31 3.11
CA CYS A 49 -8.24 9.25 3.19
C CYS A 49 -8.74 8.24 4.22
N LEU A 50 -8.23 7.00 4.21
CA LEU A 50 -8.62 5.96 5.17
C LEU A 50 -8.22 6.32 6.61
N THR A 51 -7.13 7.07 6.79
CA THR A 51 -6.67 7.55 8.10
C THR A 51 -7.64 8.59 8.67
N GLU A 52 -8.10 9.53 7.85
CA GLU A 52 -9.07 10.57 8.24
C GLU A 52 -10.46 10.00 8.56
N ARG A 53 -10.83 8.87 7.94
CA ARG A 53 -12.11 8.22 8.22
C ARG A 53 -12.20 7.67 9.65
N HIS A 54 -11.07 7.48 10.33
CA HIS A 54 -10.92 6.91 11.67
C HIS A 54 -11.61 5.52 11.84
N GLY A 55 -11.19 4.70 12.80
CA GLY A 55 -11.86 3.41 13.11
C GLY A 55 -11.32 2.18 12.35
N GLU A 56 -12.22 1.28 11.91
CA GLU A 56 -11.97 -0.13 11.50
C GLU A 56 -11.08 -0.34 10.25
N PHE A 57 -10.44 0.71 9.73
CA PHE A 57 -9.65 0.66 8.49
C PHE A 57 -8.15 0.38 8.69
N HIS A 58 -7.71 0.10 9.92
CA HIS A 58 -6.29 -0.17 10.24
C HIS A 58 -5.68 -1.31 9.40
N SER A 59 -6.43 -2.38 9.14
CA SER A 59 -5.99 -3.48 8.28
C SER A 59 -5.80 -3.04 6.83
N HIS A 60 -6.75 -2.27 6.29
CA HIS A 60 -6.72 -1.72 4.93
C HIS A 60 -5.53 -0.78 4.72
N ILE A 61 -5.26 0.09 5.68
CA ILE A 61 -4.09 0.98 5.70
C ILE A 61 -2.80 0.14 5.69
N SER A 62 -2.75 -0.92 6.50
CA SER A 62 -1.60 -1.82 6.54
C SER A 62 -1.39 -2.53 5.19
N THR A 63 -2.45 -2.99 4.54
CA THR A 63 -2.39 -3.59 3.19
C THR A 63 -1.79 -2.62 2.17
N CYS A 64 -2.22 -1.35 2.20
CA CYS A 64 -1.66 -0.31 1.33
C CYS A 64 -0.16 -0.11 1.58
N HIS A 65 0.28 -0.05 2.84
CA HIS A 65 1.69 0.06 3.19
C HIS A 65 2.53 -1.15 2.76
N TYR A 66 2.00 -2.37 2.89
CA TYR A 66 2.69 -3.58 2.42
C TYR A 66 2.87 -3.57 0.90
N TRP A 67 1.84 -3.17 0.16
CA TRP A 67 1.94 -3.05 -1.29
C TRP A 67 2.98 -2.01 -1.71
N LEU A 68 3.00 -0.83 -1.05
CA LEU A 68 4.01 0.21 -1.29
C LEU A 68 5.43 -0.32 -1.04
N TYR A 69 5.63 -1.04 0.06
CA TYR A 69 6.91 -1.69 0.36
C TYR A 69 7.35 -2.61 -0.78
N PHE A 70 6.45 -3.46 -1.28
CA PHE A 70 6.75 -4.39 -2.38
C PHE A 70 7.15 -3.64 -3.66
N GLN A 71 6.44 -2.55 -3.99
CA GLN A 71 6.78 -1.73 -5.16
C GLN A 71 8.14 -1.04 -5.04
N HIS A 72 8.49 -0.55 -3.84
CA HIS A 72 9.81 0.02 -3.59
C HIS A 72 10.92 -1.03 -3.66
N ALA A 73 10.71 -2.22 -3.09
CA ALA A 73 11.65 -3.33 -3.17
C ALA A 73 11.89 -3.75 -4.64
N LYS A 74 10.81 -3.92 -5.41
CA LYS A 74 10.87 -4.23 -6.84
C LYS A 74 11.65 -3.19 -7.64
N ARG A 75 11.42 -1.89 -7.37
CA ARG A 75 12.18 -0.79 -8.01
C ARG A 75 13.65 -0.76 -7.63
N ALA A 76 13.99 -1.14 -6.39
CA ALA A 76 15.36 -1.23 -5.92
C ALA A 76 16.07 -2.51 -6.39
N GLY A 77 15.38 -3.42 -7.08
CA GLY A 77 15.92 -4.73 -7.48
C GLY A 77 16.07 -5.72 -6.31
N ILE A 78 15.41 -5.44 -5.18
CA ILE A 78 15.40 -6.30 -4.00
C ILE A 78 14.23 -7.28 -4.14
N SER A 79 14.50 -8.59 -4.05
CA SER A 79 13.44 -9.60 -4.07
C SER A 79 12.71 -9.58 -2.72
N PRO A 80 11.41 -9.25 -2.67
CA PRO A 80 10.65 -9.15 -1.43
C PRO A 80 10.39 -10.51 -0.75
N ASP A 81 10.61 -11.62 -1.46
CA ASP A 81 10.38 -13.01 -1.02
C ASP A 81 11.38 -13.56 0.01
N GLY A 82 12.40 -12.79 0.41
CA GLY A 82 13.50 -13.31 1.24
C GLY A 82 13.78 -12.58 2.54
N GLN A 83 13.26 -11.37 2.75
CA GLN A 83 13.71 -10.53 3.87
C GLN A 83 12.56 -9.71 4.46
N ALA A 84 12.16 -10.08 5.67
CA ALA A 84 11.30 -9.25 6.50
C ALA A 84 12.01 -7.90 6.78
N PHE A 85 11.32 -6.80 6.51
CA PHE A 85 11.81 -5.45 6.81
C PHE A 85 11.11 -4.89 8.07
N PRO A 86 11.80 -4.16 8.95
CA PRO A 86 13.23 -3.88 8.91
C PRO A 86 14.08 -5.16 9.07
N PRO A 87 15.27 -5.21 8.45
CA PRO A 87 16.18 -6.32 8.65
C PRO A 87 16.37 -6.49 10.16
N ARG A 88 16.14 -7.70 10.67
CA ARG A 88 16.54 -7.99 12.05
C ARG A 88 18.01 -7.65 12.15
N PRO A 89 18.46 -6.86 13.13
CA PRO A 89 19.88 -6.69 13.37
C PRO A 89 20.46 -8.08 13.55
N ASP A 90 21.48 -8.37 12.74
CA ASP A 90 22.25 -9.60 12.80
C ASP A 90 22.69 -9.77 14.25
N LYS A 91 22.14 -10.77 14.95
CA LYS A 91 22.60 -11.08 16.29
C LYS A 91 24.02 -11.60 16.09
N PRO A 92 25.07 -10.96 16.66
CA PRO A 92 26.38 -11.57 16.65
C PRO A 92 26.24 -12.93 17.34
N ASP A 93 26.67 -13.96 16.63
CA ASP A 93 26.72 -15.33 17.10
C ASP A 93 27.49 -15.38 18.42
N CYS A 94 26.76 -15.44 19.54
CA CYS A 94 27.33 -15.74 20.84
C CYS A 94 27.41 -17.26 20.97
N GLU A 95 28.38 -17.85 20.28
CA GLU A 95 28.89 -19.18 20.59
C GLU A 95 30.13 -19.01 21.48
N SER A 96 29.97 -19.29 22.79
CA SER A 96 31.02 -19.72 23.72
C SER A 96 30.38 -20.23 25.02
#